data_AF-A0A968FA07-F1
#
_entry.id   AF-A0A968FA07-F1
#
_cell.length_a   1.000
_cell.length_b   1.000
_cell.length_c   1.000
_cell.angle_alpha   90.00
_cell.angle_beta   90.00
_cell.angle_gamma   90.00
#
_symmetry.space_group_name_H-M   'P 1'
#
loop_
_entity.id
_entity.type
_entity.pdbx_description
1 polymer ?
#
loop_
_entity_poly.entity_id
_entity_poly.type
_entity_poly.pdbx_seq_one_letter_code
_entity_poly.pdbx_strand_id
1 'polypeptide(L)'
;MITSSCSIAQRCSIESGCQNSARRLTSGAERPDLRHAVERHYDSLALLYRLFWGEHVHHGLWPARGGSPRDAQIRLVSHLADRAGIAGGERVLDVGCGYGASARWL
;
A
#
# COMPACT_ATOMS: atom_id res chain seq x y z
N MET A 1 -6.14 -2.72 13.81
CA MET A 1 -6.53 -1.36 13.37
C MET A 1 -5.78 -0.88 12.12
N ILE A 2 -5.21 -1.79 11.29
CA ILE A 2 -4.62 -1.44 9.98
C ILE A 2 -5.51 -1.90 8.82
N THR A 3 -6.22 -3.01 8.98
CA THR A 3 -7.07 -3.60 7.93
C THR A 3 -8.51 -3.08 7.91
N SER A 4 -9.01 -2.52 9.02
CA SER A 4 -10.42 -2.08 9.13
C SER A 4 -10.68 -0.67 8.55
N SER A 5 -9.63 0.13 8.32
CA SER A 5 -9.75 1.56 7.96
C SER A 5 -9.39 1.89 6.51
N CYS A 6 -8.88 0.95 5.70
CA CYS A 6 -8.58 1.20 4.28
C CYS A 6 -9.73 0.68 3.39
N SER A 7 -10.88 1.35 3.46
CA SER A 7 -12.06 1.11 2.61
C SER A 7 -12.31 2.27 1.63
N ILE A 8 -11.25 2.82 1.05
CA ILE A 8 -11.37 3.80 -0.05
C ILE A 8 -10.58 3.26 -1.25
N ALA A 9 -11.28 2.47 -2.07
CA ALA A 9 -11.18 2.40 -3.53
C ALA A 9 -11.85 1.11 -4.05
N GLN A 10 -13.18 1.07 -4.04
CA GLN A 10 -13.94 0.17 -4.91
C GLN A 10 -15.09 0.93 -5.55
N ARG A 11 -14.75 1.87 -6.43
CA ARG A 11 -15.57 2.24 -7.58
C ARG A 11 -14.72 3.01 -8.59
N CYS A 12 -13.90 2.28 -9.35
CA CYS A 12 -13.43 2.76 -10.64
C CYS A 12 -14.49 2.37 -11.66
N SER A 13 -15.27 3.34 -12.14
CA SER A 13 -16.23 3.12 -13.22
C SER A 13 -15.46 2.77 -14.49
N ILE A 14 -15.43 1.49 -14.86
CA ILE A 14 -15.06 1.07 -16.21
C ILE A 14 -16.30 1.30 -17.07
N GLU A 15 -16.41 2.49 -17.64
CA GLU A 15 -17.23 2.69 -18.83
C GLU A 15 -16.34 2.36 -20.04
N SER A 16 -16.84 1.44 -20.88
CA SER A 16 -16.26 0.95 -22.16
C SER A 16 -15.44 -0.35 -22.09
N GLY A 17 -16.15 -1.48 -21.97
CA GLY A 17 -15.85 -2.68 -22.78
C GLY A 17 -14.61 -3.50 -22.45
N CYS A 18 -14.50 -4.07 -21.25
CA CYS A 18 -13.67 -5.25 -21.02
C CYS A 18 -14.60 -6.45 -20.76
N GLN A 19 -14.81 -7.28 -21.78
CA GLN A 19 -15.65 -8.46 -21.68
C GLN A 19 -15.01 -9.48 -20.72
N ASN A 20 -15.75 -9.83 -19.68
CA ASN A 20 -15.41 -10.85 -18.68
C ASN A 20 -14.97 -12.17 -19.32
N SER A 21 -13.67 -12.46 -19.31
CA SER A 21 -13.18 -13.83 -19.32
C SER A 21 -12.56 -14.17 -17.97
N ALA A 22 -13.38 -14.06 -16.92
CA ALA A 22 -13.11 -14.75 -15.67
C ALA A 22 -13.26 -16.26 -15.92
N ARG A 23 -12.25 -16.85 -16.56
CA ARG A 23 -12.08 -18.30 -16.61
C ARG A 23 -11.90 -18.74 -15.17
N ARG A 24 -12.94 -19.33 -14.59
CA ARG A 24 -12.92 -19.93 -13.26
C ARG A 24 -11.85 -21.02 -13.27
N LEU A 25 -10.64 -20.69 -12.82
CA LEU A 25 -9.60 -21.67 -12.54
C LEU A 25 -10.04 -22.45 -11.31
N THR A 26 -10.72 -23.57 -11.53
CA THR A 26 -10.95 -24.59 -10.51
C THR A 26 -9.69 -25.44 -10.41
N SER A 27 -8.80 -25.11 -9.48
CA SER A 27 -7.76 -26.04 -9.02
C SER A 27 -7.63 -25.96 -7.49
N GLY A 28 -8.41 -26.81 -6.82
CA GLY A 28 -8.01 -27.73 -5.75
C GLY A 28 -6.90 -27.40 -4.73
N ALA A 29 -6.60 -26.15 -4.42
CA ALA A 29 -5.85 -25.78 -3.21
C ALA A 29 -6.70 -24.79 -2.43
N GLU A 30 -7.11 -25.16 -1.21
CA GLU A 30 -7.70 -24.21 -0.28
C GLU A 30 -6.63 -23.14 -0.03
N ARG A 31 -6.84 -21.95 -0.60
CA ARG A 31 -5.94 -20.83 -0.32
C ARG A 31 -6.05 -20.58 1.18
N PRO A 32 -4.94 -20.58 1.93
CA PRO A 32 -4.99 -20.20 3.33
C PRO A 32 -5.74 -18.88 3.44
N ASP A 33 -6.43 -18.65 4.56
CA ASP A 33 -7.09 -17.37 4.81
C ASP A 33 -6.04 -16.27 4.95
N LEU A 34 -5.57 -15.78 3.81
CA LEU A 34 -4.52 -14.78 3.68
C LEU A 34 -5.01 -13.46 4.26
N ARG A 35 -6.30 -13.16 4.14
CA ARG A 35 -6.89 -11.95 4.71
C ARG A 35 -6.69 -11.97 6.21
N HIS A 36 -7.13 -13.04 6.86
CA HIS A 36 -7.03 -13.15 8.30
C HIS A 36 -5.58 -13.29 8.79
N ALA A 37 -4.70 -13.94 8.03
CA ALA A 37 -3.27 -13.97 8.34
C ALA A 37 -2.63 -12.57 8.29
N VAL A 38 -2.95 -11.77 7.27
CA VAL A 38 -2.48 -10.38 7.12
C VAL A 38 -3.03 -9.50 8.23
N GLU A 39 -4.34 -9.60 8.52
CA GLU A 39 -4.99 -8.90 9.63
C GLU A 39 -4.25 -9.14 10.94
N ARG A 40 -4.07 -10.41 11.33
CA ARG A 40 -3.40 -10.75 12.59
C ARG A 40 -1.95 -10.27 12.65
N HIS A 41 -1.20 -10.40 11.56
CA HIS A 41 0.21 -9.98 11.53
C HIS A 41 0.35 -8.47 11.79
N TYR A 42 -0.37 -7.66 11.02
CA TYR A 42 -0.26 -6.21 11.10
C TYR A 42 -0.95 -5.63 12.33
N ASP A 43 -2.06 -6.21 12.80
CA ASP A 43 -2.74 -5.74 14.01
C ASP A 43 -1.97 -6.07 15.30
N SER A 44 -1.34 -7.25 15.39
CA SER A 44 -0.56 -7.62 16.58
C SER A 44 0.75 -6.85 16.73
N LEU A 45 1.35 -6.43 15.61
CA LEU A 45 2.63 -5.71 15.59
C LEU A 45 2.50 -4.20 15.40
N ALA A 46 1.26 -3.68 15.34
CA ALA A 46 1.01 -2.28 14.98
C ALA A 46 1.79 -1.28 15.86
N LEU A 47 1.82 -1.48 17.18
CA LEU A 47 2.57 -0.60 18.08
C LEU A 47 4.08 -0.68 17.82
N LEU A 48 4.60 -1.90 17.66
CA LEU A 48 6.02 -2.17 17.44
C LEU A 48 6.49 -1.53 16.12
N TYR A 49 5.75 -1.74 15.04
CA TYR A 49 6.06 -1.16 13.74
C TYR A 49 5.99 0.35 13.76
N ARG A 50 5.02 0.95 14.45
CA ARG A 50 4.96 2.40 14.57
C ARG A 50 6.14 2.98 15.35
N LEU A 51 6.65 2.29 16.36
CA LEU A 51 7.83 2.74 17.12
C LEU A 51 9.13 2.65 16.31
N PHE A 52 9.31 1.61 15.50
CA PHE A 52 10.56 1.40 14.75
C PHE A 52 10.57 2.06 13.36
N TRP A 53 9.46 2.00 12.62
CA TRP A 53 9.36 2.53 11.25
C TRP A 53 8.76 3.93 11.18
N GLY A 54 8.10 4.41 12.24
CA GLY A 54 7.42 5.70 12.24
C GLY A 54 6.12 5.66 11.44
N GLU A 55 5.88 6.70 10.63
CA GLU A 55 4.62 6.85 9.89
C GLU A 55 4.53 5.97 8.63
N HIS A 56 5.66 5.63 8.02
CA HIS A 56 5.70 4.82 6.81
C HIS A 56 6.15 3.39 7.12
N VAL A 57 5.28 2.42 6.91
CA VAL A 57 5.59 0.98 7.10
C VAL A 57 6.24 0.42 5.83
N HIS A 58 7.35 1.03 5.42
CA HIS A 58 8.19 0.57 4.32
C HIS A 58 9.66 0.98 4.53
N HIS A 59 10.58 0.31 3.85
CA HIS A 59 11.98 0.73 3.80
C HIS A 59 12.14 2.00 2.95
N GLY A 60 13.20 2.77 3.18
CA GLY A 60 13.47 4.00 2.43
C GLY A 60 14.39 3.84 1.23
N LEU A 61 14.41 4.86 0.36
CA LEU A 61 15.38 5.04 -0.73
C LEU A 61 16.60 5.79 -0.21
N TRP A 62 17.59 5.04 0.26
CA TRP A 62 18.77 5.58 0.94
C TRP A 62 19.72 6.29 -0.02
N PRO A 63 20.33 7.42 0.41
CA PRO A 63 21.46 8.00 -0.30
C PRO A 63 22.72 7.14 -0.10
N ALA A 64 23.75 7.38 -0.91
CA ALA A 64 25.01 6.64 -0.80
C ALA A 64 25.70 6.83 0.56
N ARG A 65 25.46 7.97 1.24
CA ARG A 65 26.00 8.27 2.57
C ARG A 65 25.01 9.10 3.37
N GLY A 66 24.88 8.80 4.67
CA GLY A 66 24.06 9.54 5.62
C GLY A 66 22.54 9.34 5.44
N GLY A 67 21.78 10.23 6.06
CA GLY A 67 20.31 10.25 6.01
C GLY A 67 19.65 9.60 7.22
N SER A 68 18.43 10.05 7.53
CA SER A 68 17.57 9.42 8.53
C SER A 68 16.61 8.41 7.88
N PRO A 69 16.10 7.41 8.63
CA PRO A 69 15.06 6.51 8.13
C PRO A 69 13.86 7.27 7.54
N ARG A 70 13.45 8.37 8.19
CA ARG A 70 12.34 9.21 7.73
C ARG A 70 12.64 9.83 6.37
N ASP A 71 13.83 10.42 6.19
CA ASP A 71 14.19 11.06 4.92
C ASP A 71 14.28 10.03 3.79
N ALA A 72 14.79 8.83 4.09
CA ALA A 72 14.85 7.75 3.13
C ALA A 72 13.43 7.30 2.72
N GLN A 73 12.48 7.20 3.65
CA GLN A 73 11.07 6.86 3.35
C GLN A 73 10.43 7.93 2.46
N ILE A 74 10.55 9.21 2.80
CA ILE A 74 10.01 10.32 1.99
C ILE A 74 10.63 10.33 0.59
N ARG A 75 11.95 10.11 0.49
CA ARG A 75 12.63 10.02 -0.80
C ARG A 75 12.13 8.86 -1.64
N LEU A 76 11.75 7.73 -1.03
CA LEU A 76 11.12 6.63 -1.75
C LEU A 76 9.75 7.03 -2.27
N VAL A 77 8.89 7.62 -1.44
CA VAL A 77 7.55 8.04 -1.86
C VAL A 77 7.64 9.04 -3.03
N SER A 78 8.49 10.06 -2.92
CA SER A 78 8.74 11.02 -4.00
C SER A 78 9.21 10.35 -5.28
N HIS A 79 10.19 9.45 -5.18
CA HIS A 79 10.71 8.75 -6.35
C HIS A 79 9.64 7.89 -7.04
N LEU A 80 8.78 7.22 -6.27
CA LEU A 80 7.68 6.43 -6.81
C LEU A 80 6.59 7.30 -7.45
N ALA A 81 6.26 8.44 -6.84
CA ALA A 81 5.30 9.39 -7.40
C ALA A 81 5.79 9.95 -8.74
N ASP A 82 7.06 10.36 -8.81
CA ASP A 82 7.70 10.84 -10.04
C ASP A 82 7.70 9.75 -11.13
N ARG A 83 8.03 8.51 -10.76
CA ARG A 83 8.04 7.38 -11.70
C ARG A 83 6.66 6.96 -12.17
N ALA A 84 5.64 7.13 -11.35
CA ALA A 84 4.25 6.90 -11.70
C ALA A 84 3.65 8.05 -12.51
N GLY A 85 4.34 9.21 -12.60
CA GLY A 85 3.86 10.39 -13.30
C GLY A 85 2.67 11.05 -12.61
N ILE A 86 2.55 10.91 -11.28
CA ILE A 86 1.41 11.44 -10.54
C ILE A 86 1.44 12.97 -10.59
N ALA A 87 0.32 13.56 -11.02
CA ALA A 87 0.13 15.00 -11.08
C ALA A 87 -0.98 15.48 -10.13
N GLY A 88 -0.98 16.78 -9.84
CA GLY A 88 -2.00 17.39 -8.98
C GLY A 88 -3.41 17.22 -9.56
N GLY A 89 -4.36 16.81 -8.71
CA GLY A 89 -5.77 16.63 -9.07
C GLY A 89 -6.14 15.23 -9.54
N GLU A 90 -5.19 14.29 -9.59
CA GLU A 90 -5.46 12.90 -9.92
C GLU A 90 -6.08 12.11 -8.76
N ARG A 91 -6.70 10.98 -9.09
CA ARG A 91 -7.19 10.01 -8.10
C ARG A 91 -6.23 8.82 -8.06
N VAL A 92 -5.56 8.65 -6.93
CA VAL A 92 -4.56 7.59 -6.73
C VAL A 92 -5.10 6.49 -5.81
N LEU A 93 -4.82 5.23 -6.15
CA LEU A 93 -5.10 4.06 -5.31
C LEU A 93 -3.80 3.56 -4.66
N ASP A 94 -3.72 3.66 -3.34
CA ASP A 94 -2.61 3.13 -2.54
C ASP A 94 -2.96 1.72 -2.00
N VAL A 95 -2.53 0.67 -2.71
CA VAL A 95 -2.79 -0.73 -2.33
C VAL A 95 -1.81 -1.16 -1.24
N GLY A 96 -2.34 -1.45 -0.05
CA GLY A 96 -1.48 -1.74 1.11
C GLY A 96 -1.01 -0.46 1.81
N CYS A 97 -1.91 0.53 1.89
CA CYS A 97 -1.70 1.89 2.42
C CYS A 97 -1.06 1.96 3.82
N GLY A 98 -1.03 0.87 4.59
CA GLY A 98 -0.49 0.84 5.96
C GLY A 98 -1.19 1.86 6.87
N TYR A 99 -0.44 2.81 7.43
CA TYR A 99 -0.98 3.92 8.21
C TYR A 99 -1.42 5.13 7.35
N GLY A 100 -1.39 5.01 6.02
CA GLY A 100 -1.79 6.04 5.06
C GLY A 100 -0.80 7.19 4.89
N ALA A 101 0.45 7.04 5.32
CA ALA A 101 1.43 8.13 5.25
C ALA A 101 1.81 8.52 3.82
N SER A 102 1.96 7.54 2.92
CA SER A 102 2.20 7.81 1.49
C SER A 102 1.01 8.54 0.86
N ALA A 103 -0.22 8.08 1.13
CA ALA A 103 -1.44 8.72 0.64
C ALA A 103 -1.67 10.14 1.18
N ARG A 104 -1.15 10.49 2.38
CA ARG A 104 -1.17 11.87 2.90
C ARG A 104 -0.07 12.75 2.31
N TRP A 105 1.01 12.13 1.82
CA TRP A 105 2.13 12.83 1.21
C TRP A 105 1.84 13.21 -0.24
N LEU A 106 1.15 12.33 -0.97
CA LEU A 106 0.61 12.55 -2.32
C LEU A 106 -0.52 13.60 -2.30
#